data_AF-A0AAD6V8N1-F1
#
_entry.id   AF-A0AAD6V8N1-F1
#
_cell.length_a   1.000
_cell.length_b   1.000
_cell.length_c   1.000
_cell.angle_alpha   90.00
_cell.angle_beta   90.00
_cell.angle_gamma   90.00
#
_symmetry.space_group_name_H-M   'P 1'
#
loop_
_entity.id
_entity.type
_entity.pdbx_description
1 polymer ?
#
loop_
_entity_poly.entity_id
_entity_poly.type
_entity_poly.pdbx_seq_one_letter_code
_entity_poly.pdbx_strand_id
1 'polypeptide(L)'
;MPEGQVIPWTPDGEKDAYGHSISTNCRYFTVGNDIPDETRIPFGRLVDPSGILSRYLKEDVAHCMDNSVAYLGLKNDLLVTKDPAVFRRGDIVELGFSVVAYRTHVKDNASHYICKLVTRSLTLLDDTASKQAHAMQMNAASSHATDSKKQSDSSRTGKRARTDIVEYNSDKDVELTRNRFNRMRLISSDDKGTDEDGE
;
A
#
# COMPACT_ATOMS: atom_id res chain seq x y z
N MET A 1 -4.51 -0.19 35.09
CA MET A 1 -3.09 -0.56 34.81
C MET A 1 -2.21 0.35 35.64
N PRO A 2 -1.18 -0.13 36.33
CA PRO A 2 -0.25 0.70 37.10
C PRO A 2 0.53 1.69 36.22
N GLU A 3 0.96 2.81 36.80
CA GLU A 3 1.68 3.88 36.10
C GLU A 3 3.06 3.41 35.62
N GLY A 4 3.47 3.82 34.42
CA GLY A 4 4.80 3.51 33.86
C GLY A 4 4.91 2.16 33.15
N GLN A 5 3.80 1.43 32.99
CA GLN A 5 3.80 0.18 32.24
C GLN A 5 3.97 0.44 30.73
N VAL A 6 4.90 -0.30 30.12
CA VAL A 6 5.07 -0.35 28.65
C VAL A 6 4.10 -1.39 28.12
N ILE A 7 3.28 -1.01 27.13
CA ILE A 7 2.48 -2.00 26.42
C ILE A 7 3.45 -2.82 25.53
N PRO A 8 3.50 -4.16 25.68
CA PRO A 8 4.32 -5.00 24.82
C PRO A 8 4.02 -4.70 23.36
N TRP A 9 5.05 -4.53 22.55
CA TRP A 9 4.87 -4.42 21.11
C TRP A 9 4.33 -5.76 20.59
N THR A 10 3.16 -5.73 19.98
CA THR A 10 2.58 -6.87 19.28
C THR A 10 2.68 -6.62 17.79
N PRO A 11 3.10 -7.61 16.99
CA PRO A 11 3.02 -7.55 15.54
C PRO A 11 1.66 -7.04 15.05
N ASP A 12 1.67 -6.10 14.11
CA ASP A 12 0.46 -5.66 13.41
C ASP A 12 0.05 -6.76 12.43
N GLY A 13 -0.68 -7.77 12.91
CA GLY A 13 -1.17 -8.82 12.03
C GLY A 13 -1.67 -10.07 12.73
N GLU A 14 -2.74 -10.62 12.18
CA GLU A 14 -3.08 -12.03 12.33
C GLU A 14 -1.94 -12.86 11.71
N LYS A 15 -1.60 -14.02 12.31
CA LYS A 15 -0.61 -14.93 11.72
C LYS A 15 -1.05 -15.23 10.29
N ASP A 16 -0.24 -14.83 9.32
CA ASP A 16 -0.46 -15.31 7.96
C ASP A 16 0.00 -16.78 7.86
N ALA A 17 -0.22 -17.40 6.70
CA ALA A 17 0.21 -18.78 6.47
C ALA A 17 1.73 -19.00 6.62
N TYR A 18 2.52 -17.92 6.73
CA TYR A 18 3.98 -17.92 6.76
C TYR A 18 4.55 -17.54 8.14
N GLY A 19 3.72 -17.08 9.09
CA GLY A 19 4.06 -16.91 10.50
C GLY A 19 3.83 -15.52 11.05
N HIS A 20 4.79 -15.05 11.86
CA HIS A 20 4.76 -13.71 12.45
C HIS A 20 5.36 -12.70 11.48
N SER A 21 4.58 -11.68 11.12
CA SER A 21 5.04 -10.56 10.30
C SER A 21 5.52 -9.40 11.18
N ILE A 22 6.33 -8.51 10.62
CA ILE A 22 6.67 -7.23 11.25
C ILE A 22 6.21 -6.13 10.31
N SER A 23 5.43 -5.19 10.84
CA SER A 23 5.04 -3.96 10.14
C SER A 23 5.90 -2.81 10.65
N THR A 24 6.51 -2.07 9.73
CA THR A 24 7.24 -0.85 10.04
C THR A 24 6.83 0.23 9.05
N ASN A 25 6.89 1.49 9.48
CA ASN A 25 6.60 2.62 8.60
C ASN A 25 7.53 3.79 8.86
N CYS A 26 7.60 4.71 7.90
CA CYS A 26 8.21 6.01 8.10
C CYS A 26 7.29 7.06 7.46
N ARG A 27 6.93 8.08 8.23
CA ARG A 27 6.09 9.18 7.73
C ARG A 27 6.98 10.13 6.95
N TYR A 28 6.53 10.57 5.78
CA TYR A 28 7.24 11.57 4.98
C TYR A 28 7.26 12.97 5.62
N PHE A 29 6.31 13.25 6.51
CA PHE A 29 6.12 14.57 7.09
C PHE A 29 6.05 14.51 8.62
N THR A 30 6.58 15.58 9.22
CA THR A 30 6.36 15.98 10.60
C THR A 30 5.53 17.28 10.58
N VAL A 31 4.61 17.42 11.53
CA VAL A 31 3.60 18.49 11.52
C VAL A 31 3.60 19.29 12.82
N GLY A 32 3.30 20.59 12.72
CA GLY A 32 3.11 21.47 13.86
C GLY A 32 4.33 21.61 14.77
N ASN A 33 4.11 21.55 16.07
CA ASN A 33 5.11 21.79 17.10
C ASN A 33 6.17 20.67 17.21
N ASP A 34 5.98 19.54 16.53
CA ASP A 34 6.93 18.42 16.53
C ASP A 34 8.06 18.62 15.51
N ILE A 35 8.02 19.69 14.70
CA ILE A 35 9.07 20.00 13.73
C ILE A 35 10.31 20.48 14.50
N PRO A 36 11.45 19.78 14.40
CA PRO A 36 12.68 20.22 15.05
C PRO A 36 13.19 21.52 14.43
N ASP A 37 13.72 22.43 15.26
CA ASP A 37 14.17 23.77 14.85
C ASP A 37 15.25 23.76 13.75
N GLU A 38 16.01 22.67 13.62
CA GLU A 38 17.22 22.61 12.77
C GLU A 38 17.20 21.59 11.62
N THR A 39 16.09 20.93 11.28
CA THR A 39 16.16 19.85 10.29
C THR A 39 15.01 19.82 9.29
N ARG A 40 14.98 20.81 8.39
CA ARG A 40 14.28 20.68 7.11
C ARG A 40 15.26 20.15 6.06
N ILE A 41 15.00 18.98 5.53
CA ILE A 41 15.76 18.42 4.41
C ILE A 41 14.85 18.28 3.18
N PRO A 42 15.38 18.49 1.95
CA PRO A 42 14.60 18.25 0.75
C PRO A 42 14.36 16.75 0.56
N PHE A 43 13.25 16.40 -0.10
CA PHE A 43 13.05 15.02 -0.55
C PHE A 43 14.13 14.62 -1.57
N GLY A 44 14.62 13.38 -1.47
CA GLY A 44 15.52 12.81 -2.46
C GLY A 44 14.81 12.67 -3.81
N ARG A 45 15.55 12.87 -4.92
CA ARG A 45 15.00 12.79 -6.29
C ARG A 45 14.34 11.44 -6.63
N LEU A 46 14.77 10.36 -5.99
CA LEU A 46 14.19 9.03 -6.19
C LEU A 46 12.88 8.85 -5.40
N VAL A 47 12.69 9.59 -4.31
CA VAL A 47 11.50 9.54 -3.47
C VAL A 47 10.42 10.49 -4.02
N ASP A 48 10.82 11.65 -4.51
CA ASP A 48 9.91 12.67 -5.07
C ASP A 48 10.35 13.15 -6.46
N PRO A 49 10.33 12.28 -7.48
CA PRO A 49 10.84 12.61 -8.82
C PRO A 49 10.02 13.71 -9.52
N SER A 50 8.75 13.85 -9.20
CA SER A 50 7.83 14.84 -9.78
C SER A 50 7.64 16.08 -8.90
N GLY A 51 8.28 16.13 -7.74
CA GLY A 51 8.15 17.23 -6.79
C GLY A 51 6.76 17.31 -6.12
N ILE A 52 5.95 16.25 -6.18
CA ILE A 52 4.60 16.24 -5.63
C ILE A 52 4.66 16.37 -4.10
N LEU A 53 5.52 15.61 -3.42
CA LEU A 53 5.65 15.69 -1.96
C LEU A 53 6.19 17.06 -1.52
N SER A 54 7.15 17.58 -2.29
CA SER A 54 7.75 18.89 -2.07
C SER A 54 6.74 20.03 -2.14
N ARG A 55 5.67 19.91 -2.96
CA ARG A 55 4.58 20.90 -3.04
C ARG A 55 3.73 20.99 -1.77
N TYR A 56 3.74 19.96 -0.92
CA TYR A 56 3.00 19.95 0.33
C TYR A 56 3.77 20.51 1.51
N LEU A 57 5.06 20.85 1.34
CA LEU A 57 5.86 21.48 2.39
C LEU A 57 5.33 22.89 2.68
N LYS A 58 5.15 23.19 3.96
CA LYS A 58 4.61 24.46 4.48
C LYS A 58 5.36 24.88 5.75
N GLU A 59 4.93 25.98 6.36
CA GLU A 59 5.48 26.42 7.64
C GLU A 59 5.24 25.37 8.75
N ASP A 60 4.05 24.75 8.76
CA ASP A 60 3.61 23.75 9.74
C ASP A 60 3.79 22.30 9.29
N VAL A 61 4.42 22.05 8.13
CA VAL A 61 4.64 20.71 7.57
C VAL A 61 6.06 20.62 6.99
N ALA A 62 6.90 19.77 7.56
CA ALA A 62 8.29 19.62 7.18
C ALA A 62 8.69 18.16 6.91
N HIS A 63 9.64 17.97 6.00
CA HIS A 63 10.39 16.72 5.87
C HIS A 63 11.70 16.87 6.64
N CYS A 64 11.92 16.00 7.61
CA CYS A 64 13.08 16.03 8.51
C CYS A 64 13.95 14.80 8.32
N MET A 65 15.15 14.80 8.90
CA MET A 65 16.03 13.63 8.88
C MET A 65 15.33 12.36 9.39
N ASP A 66 14.46 12.51 10.39
CA ASP A 66 13.69 11.39 10.93
C ASP A 66 12.66 10.80 9.97
N ASN A 67 12.29 11.55 8.94
CA ASN A 67 11.33 11.14 7.92
C ASN A 67 12.00 10.47 6.71
N SER A 68 13.33 10.38 6.71
CA SER A 68 14.10 9.81 5.60
C SER A 68 14.33 8.31 5.79
N VAL A 69 14.24 7.57 4.68
CA VAL A 69 14.56 6.14 4.60
C VAL A 69 15.66 5.95 3.58
N ALA A 70 16.72 5.24 3.96
CA ALA A 70 17.79 4.87 3.05
C ALA A 70 17.40 3.62 2.24
N TYR A 71 17.20 3.80 0.94
CA TYR A 71 16.94 2.69 0.01
C TYR A 71 18.25 2.29 -0.66
N LEU A 72 18.69 1.06 -0.39
CA LEU A 72 20.02 0.57 -0.73
C LEU A 72 19.93 -0.77 -1.48
N GLY A 73 21.02 -1.16 -2.13
CA GLY A 73 21.21 -2.50 -2.64
C GLY A 73 22.70 -2.82 -2.76
N LEU A 74 23.01 -4.08 -2.98
CA LEU A 74 24.39 -4.53 -3.17
C LEU A 74 24.75 -4.54 -4.66
N LYS A 75 25.92 -3.96 -4.98
CA LYS A 75 26.55 -4.06 -6.29
C LYS A 75 28.04 -4.33 -6.08
N ASN A 76 28.50 -5.53 -6.41
CA ASN A 76 29.88 -5.97 -6.18
C ASN A 76 30.31 -5.74 -4.72
N ASP A 77 29.48 -6.19 -3.77
CA ASP A 77 29.66 -6.01 -2.31
C ASP A 77 29.69 -4.56 -1.79
N LEU A 78 29.41 -3.58 -2.66
CA LEU A 78 29.28 -2.18 -2.27
C LEU A 78 27.81 -1.79 -2.16
N LEU A 79 27.49 -1.02 -1.11
CA LEU A 79 26.17 -0.42 -0.94
C LEU A 79 25.98 0.72 -1.95
N VAL A 80 24.91 0.63 -2.73
CA VAL A 80 24.50 1.66 -3.68
C VAL A 80 23.07 2.09 -3.41
N THR A 81 22.78 3.38 -3.59
CA THR A 81 21.41 3.89 -3.48
C THR A 81 20.51 3.28 -4.55
N LYS A 82 19.28 2.96 -4.16
CA LYS A 82 18.23 2.40 -5.03
C LYS A 82 17.00 3.28 -5.04
N ASP A 83 16.28 3.21 -6.14
CA ASP A 83 14.94 3.78 -6.24
C ASP A 83 13.98 2.94 -5.37
N PRO A 84 13.17 3.54 -4.49
CA PRO A 84 12.16 2.82 -3.71
C PRO A 84 11.25 1.91 -4.55
N ALA A 85 10.99 2.27 -5.82
CA ALA A 85 10.12 1.52 -6.72
C ALA A 85 10.71 0.18 -7.20
N VAL A 86 12.00 -0.10 -6.94
CA VAL A 86 12.59 -1.40 -7.30
C VAL A 86 12.17 -2.51 -6.34
N PHE A 87 11.81 -2.16 -5.09
CA PHE A 87 11.44 -3.11 -4.04
C PHE A 87 10.04 -3.66 -4.29
N ARG A 88 9.88 -4.97 -4.13
CA ARG A 88 8.66 -5.70 -4.43
C ARG A 88 8.35 -6.73 -3.35
N ARG A 89 7.09 -7.14 -3.32
CA ARG A 89 6.68 -8.28 -2.49
C ARG A 89 7.43 -9.54 -2.93
N GLY A 90 8.03 -10.23 -1.96
CA GLY A 90 8.82 -11.43 -2.18
C GLY A 90 10.32 -11.18 -2.32
N ASP A 91 10.77 -9.93 -2.27
CA ASP A 91 12.20 -9.61 -2.16
C ASP A 91 12.75 -9.98 -0.78
N ILE A 92 14.01 -10.40 -0.75
CA ILE A 92 14.78 -10.56 0.47
C ILE A 92 15.51 -9.25 0.72
N VAL A 93 15.23 -8.64 1.87
CA VAL A 93 15.78 -7.35 2.26
C VAL A 93 16.38 -7.40 3.66
N GLU A 94 17.40 -6.58 3.88
CA GLU A 94 17.79 -6.18 5.23
C GLU A 94 17.00 -4.93 5.62
N LEU A 95 16.33 -4.99 6.78
CA LEU A 95 15.52 -3.90 7.31
C LEU A 95 16.24 -3.25 8.50
N GLY A 96 16.61 -1.97 8.35
CA GLY A 96 16.99 -1.12 9.47
C GLY A 96 15.78 -0.38 10.01
N PHE A 97 15.53 -0.47 11.32
CA PHE A 97 14.43 0.24 11.97
C PHE A 97 14.84 0.74 13.35
N SER A 98 14.13 1.76 13.85
CA SER A 98 14.21 2.25 15.22
C SER A 98 12.98 1.82 16.00
N VAL A 99 13.15 1.50 17.28
CA VAL A 99 12.04 1.32 18.22
C VAL A 99 11.82 2.66 18.92
N VAL A 100 10.65 3.26 18.71
CA VAL A 100 10.28 4.53 19.32
C VAL A 100 9.15 4.30 20.31
N ALA A 101 9.34 4.73 21.56
CA ALA A 101 8.30 4.69 22.58
C ALA A 101 7.81 6.11 22.90
N TYR A 102 6.50 6.32 22.91
CA TYR A 102 5.92 7.60 23.31
C TYR A 102 4.83 7.39 24.35
N ARG A 103 4.74 8.34 25.28
CA ARG A 103 3.73 8.35 26.33
C ARG A 103 2.39 8.73 25.73
N THR A 104 1.35 7.98 26.06
CA THR A 104 -0.03 8.37 25.79
C THR A 104 -0.77 8.57 27.10
N HIS A 105 -1.61 9.60 27.11
CA HIS A 105 -2.45 9.94 28.24
C HIS A 105 -3.83 9.31 28.01
N VAL A 106 -4.18 8.32 28.82
CA VAL A 106 -5.55 7.81 28.89
C VAL A 106 -6.34 8.72 29.83
N LYS A 107 -7.65 8.84 29.58
CA LYS A 107 -8.60 9.67 30.35
C LYS A 107 -8.57 9.46 31.87
N ASP A 108 -8.04 8.34 32.36
CA ASP A 108 -8.01 7.96 33.79
C ASP A 108 -6.65 8.17 34.49
N ASN A 109 -5.83 9.15 34.08
CA ASN A 109 -4.50 9.46 34.67
C ASN A 109 -3.44 8.33 34.62
N ALA A 110 -3.76 7.15 34.11
CA ALA A 110 -2.78 6.11 33.85
C ALA A 110 -2.04 6.41 32.54
N SER A 111 -0.79 6.83 32.63
CA SER A 111 0.06 6.95 31.45
C SER A 111 0.71 5.62 31.09
N HIS A 112 0.61 5.24 29.83
CA HIS A 112 1.31 4.09 29.28
C HIS A 112 2.17 4.50 28.09
N TYR A 113 3.19 3.69 27.80
CA TYR A 113 4.03 3.87 26.62
C TYR A 113 3.56 2.97 25.49
N ILE A 114 3.45 3.53 24.30
CA ILE A 114 3.22 2.80 23.05
C ILE A 114 4.54 2.75 22.28
N CYS A 115 4.94 1.54 21.89
CA CYS A 115 6.09 1.30 21.04
C CYS A 115 5.67 1.24 19.56
N LYS A 116 6.41 1.91 18.69
CA LYS A 116 6.29 1.83 17.23
C LYS A 116 7.64 1.54 16.59
N LEU A 117 7.61 0.82 15.48
CA LEU A 117 8.79 0.56 14.66
C LEU A 117 8.85 1.57 13.51
N VAL A 118 9.93 2.33 13.44
CA VAL A 118 10.16 3.34 12.40
C VAL A 118 11.20 2.84 11.42
N THR A 119 10.84 2.69 10.16
CA THR A 119 11.77 2.27 9.10
C THR A 119 12.87 3.31 8.90
N ARG A 120 14.14 2.89 8.87
CA ARG A 120 15.32 3.74 8.64
C ARG A 120 16.08 3.36 7.37
N SER A 121 16.12 2.08 7.04
CA SER A 121 16.72 1.61 5.79
C SER A 121 16.06 0.34 5.27
N LEU A 122 16.13 0.18 3.95
CA LEU A 122 15.80 -1.05 3.23
C LEU A 122 16.94 -1.34 2.27
N THR A 123 17.65 -2.45 2.49
CA THR A 123 18.73 -2.91 1.60
C THR A 123 18.28 -4.14 0.85
N LEU A 124 18.21 -4.05 -0.48
CA LEU A 124 17.88 -5.20 -1.33
C LEU A 124 19.04 -6.20 -1.37
N LEU A 125 18.79 -7.42 -0.89
CA LEU A 125 19.75 -8.52 -0.88
C LEU A 125 19.53 -9.46 -2.07
N ASP A 126 18.26 -9.83 -2.33
CA ASP A 126 17.90 -10.74 -3.42
C ASP A 126 16.48 -10.42 -3.93
N ASP A 127 16.33 -10.33 -5.25
CA ASP A 127 15.06 -10.09 -5.96
C ASP A 127 14.75 -11.20 -6.99
N THR A 128 15.48 -12.32 -6.96
CA THR A 128 15.33 -13.41 -7.94
C THR A 128 13.94 -14.02 -7.91
N ALA A 129 13.43 -14.35 -6.73
CA ALA A 129 12.11 -14.97 -6.56
C ALA A 129 10.97 -14.05 -7.04
N SER A 130 11.03 -12.76 -6.67
CA SER A 130 10.01 -11.78 -7.07
C SER A 130 10.04 -11.51 -8.58
N LYS A 131 11.23 -11.44 -9.19
CA LYS A 131 11.40 -11.31 -10.65
C LYS A 131 10.84 -12.51 -11.39
N GLN A 132 11.12 -13.73 -10.94
CA GLN A 132 10.59 -14.95 -11.55
C GLN A 132 9.06 -14.99 -11.47
N ALA A 133 8.49 -14.71 -10.29
CA ALA A 133 7.04 -14.66 -10.11
C ALA A 133 6.38 -13.63 -11.04
N HIS A 134 6.97 -12.44 -11.16
CA HIS A 134 6.46 -11.40 -12.05
C HIS A 134 6.57 -11.78 -13.53
N ALA A 135 7.68 -12.40 -13.95
CA ALA A 135 7.84 -12.88 -15.32
C ALA A 135 6.80 -13.95 -15.68
N MET A 136 6.52 -14.88 -14.77
CA MET A 136 5.47 -15.89 -14.95
C MET A 136 4.08 -15.26 -15.09
N GLN A 137 3.76 -14.25 -14.27
CA GLN A 137 2.49 -13.52 -14.36
C GLN A 137 2.32 -12.78 -15.69
N MET A 138 3.38 -12.13 -16.19
CA MET A 138 3.33 -11.46 -17.50
C MET A 138 3.15 -12.46 -18.65
N ASN A 139 3.80 -13.62 -18.58
CA ASN A 139 3.63 -14.69 -19.58
C ASN A 139 2.19 -15.27 -19.55
N ALA A 140 1.60 -15.46 -18.37
CA ALA A 140 0.22 -15.90 -18.23
C ALA A 140 -0.81 -14.86 -18.73
N ALA A 141 -0.55 -13.57 -18.51
CA ALA A 141 -1.42 -12.50 -19.02
C ALA A 141 -1.38 -12.40 -20.55
N SER A 142 -0.21 -12.58 -21.16
CA SER A 142 -0.04 -12.52 -22.62
C SER A 142 -0.59 -13.75 -23.35
N SER A 143 -0.60 -14.93 -22.73
CA SER A 143 -1.28 -16.11 -23.30
C SER A 143 -2.81 -15.94 -23.31
N HIS A 144 -3.41 -15.35 -22.27
CA HIS A 144 -4.84 -15.05 -22.26
C HIS A 144 -5.26 -13.98 -23.30
N ALA A 145 -4.38 -13.03 -23.60
CA ALA A 145 -4.63 -12.01 -24.65
C ALA A 145 -4.55 -12.59 -26.07
N THR A 146 -3.82 -13.68 -26.29
CA THR A 146 -3.73 -14.32 -27.62
C THR A 146 -4.86 -15.31 -27.86
N ASP A 147 -5.36 -15.99 -26.82
CA ASP A 147 -6.51 -16.90 -26.94
C ASP A 147 -7.82 -16.17 -27.23
N SER A 148 -8.01 -14.99 -26.64
CA SER A 148 -9.17 -14.12 -26.94
C SER A 148 -9.17 -13.56 -28.37
N LYS A 149 -8.02 -13.52 -29.05
CA LYS A 149 -7.91 -13.18 -30.49
C LYS A 149 -8.16 -14.36 -31.42
N LYS A 150 -7.88 -15.61 -31.01
CA LYS A 150 -8.16 -16.79 -31.84
C LYS A 150 -9.65 -17.15 -31.89
N GLN A 151 -10.42 -16.81 -30.86
CA GLN A 151 -11.87 -17.00 -30.85
C GLN A 151 -12.64 -16.00 -31.73
N SER A 152 -12.04 -14.85 -32.09
CA SER A 152 -12.70 -13.87 -32.96
C SER A 152 -12.47 -14.10 -34.46
N ASP A 153 -11.42 -14.83 -34.85
CA ASP A 153 -11.14 -15.12 -36.27
C ASP A 153 -11.84 -16.39 -36.81
N SER A 154 -12.34 -17.29 -35.96
CA SER A 154 -13.03 -18.51 -36.40
C SER A 154 -14.53 -18.33 -36.70
N SER A 155 -15.07 -17.11 -36.62
CA SER A 155 -16.49 -16.80 -36.88
C SER A 155 -16.77 -15.94 -38.12
N ARG A 156 -15.79 -15.75 -39.03
CA ARG A 156 -15.99 -14.98 -40.28
C ARG A 156 -16.49 -15.84 -41.44
N THR A 157 -17.67 -16.43 -41.27
CA THR A 157 -18.54 -16.82 -42.40
C THR A 157 -19.98 -16.45 -42.06
N GLY A 158 -20.32 -15.18 -42.25
CA GLY A 158 -21.67 -14.69 -41.98
C GLY A 158 -21.83 -13.21 -42.25
N LYS A 159 -22.30 -12.90 -43.47
CA LYS A 159 -23.03 -11.69 -43.90
C LYS A 159 -22.62 -10.35 -43.29
N ARG A 160 -21.99 -9.52 -44.14
CA ARG A 160 -21.81 -8.07 -43.95
C ARG A 160 -23.16 -7.39 -43.65
N ALA A 161 -23.36 -6.98 -42.40
CA ALA A 161 -24.29 -5.91 -42.05
C ALA A 161 -23.53 -4.57 -42.07
N ARG A 162 -24.17 -3.56 -42.65
CA ARG A 162 -23.69 -2.18 -42.78
C ARG A 162 -23.66 -1.49 -41.41
N THR A 163 -22.54 -0.82 -41.15
CA THR A 163 -22.34 0.43 -40.38
C THR A 163 -22.89 0.51 -38.95
N ASP A 164 -22.00 0.76 -37.97
CA ASP A 164 -21.99 2.02 -37.23
C ASP A 164 -20.61 2.25 -36.58
N ILE A 165 -20.12 3.47 -36.70
CA ILE A 165 -18.87 3.96 -36.13
C ILE A 165 -19.06 3.99 -34.61
N VAL A 166 -18.28 3.21 -33.87
CA VAL A 166 -18.26 3.27 -32.40
C VAL A 166 -17.38 4.44 -31.99
N GLU A 167 -18.02 5.59 -31.76
CA GLU A 167 -17.47 6.65 -30.93
C GLU A 167 -17.32 6.12 -29.49
N TYR A 168 -16.11 6.21 -28.95
CA TYR A 168 -15.82 5.99 -27.54
C TYR A 168 -16.46 7.12 -26.72
N ASN A 169 -17.74 7.01 -26.40
CA ASN A 169 -18.40 7.87 -25.41
C ASN A 169 -18.24 7.23 -24.02
N SER A 170 -17.36 7.83 -23.20
CA SER A 170 -16.94 7.35 -21.88
C SER A 170 -18.08 7.16 -20.86
N ASP A 171 -19.26 7.72 -21.13
CA ASP A 171 -20.31 7.82 -20.12
C ASP A 171 -21.13 6.53 -19.98
N LYS A 172 -21.25 5.72 -21.05
CA LYS A 172 -21.98 4.44 -20.99
C LYS A 172 -21.23 3.36 -20.23
N ASP A 173 -19.90 3.38 -20.28
CA ASP A 173 -19.06 2.42 -19.56
C ASP A 173 -19.05 2.70 -18.04
N VAL A 174 -19.16 3.98 -17.65
CA VAL A 174 -19.34 4.40 -16.25
C VAL A 174 -20.70 3.93 -15.73
N GLU A 175 -21.76 4.04 -16.54
CA GLU A 175 -23.11 3.62 -16.16
C GLU A 175 -23.24 2.09 -16.00
N LEU A 176 -22.62 1.31 -16.91
CA LEU A 176 -22.55 -0.15 -16.80
C LEU A 176 -21.78 -0.59 -15.54
N THR A 177 -20.69 0.10 -15.21
CA THR A 177 -19.90 -0.18 -14.00
C THR A 177 -20.67 0.17 -12.72
N ARG A 178 -21.41 1.28 -12.72
CA ARG A 178 -22.27 1.70 -11.60
C ARG A 178 -23.44 0.75 -11.36
N ASN A 179 -24.08 0.28 -12.43
CA ASN A 179 -25.16 -0.71 -12.35
C ASN A 179 -24.68 -2.07 -11.83
N ARG A 180 -23.43 -2.44 -12.12
CA ARG A 180 -22.81 -3.65 -11.59
C ARG A 180 -22.50 -3.54 -10.09
N PHE A 181 -22.07 -2.37 -9.62
CA PHE A 181 -21.85 -2.10 -8.19
C PHE A 181 -23.15 -2.12 -7.37
N ASN A 182 -24.25 -1.60 -7.92
CA ASN A 182 -25.55 -1.60 -7.23
C ASN A 182 -26.13 -3.01 -7.03
N ARG A 183 -25.74 -3.99 -7.85
CA ARG A 183 -26.13 -5.41 -7.68
C ARG A 183 -25.32 -6.15 -6.61
N MET A 184 -24.22 -5.60 -6.12
CA MET A 184 -23.36 -6.26 -5.12
C MET A 184 -23.61 -5.79 -3.68
N ARG A 185 -24.71 -5.09 -3.40
CA ARG A 185 -25.07 -4.76 -2.02
C ARG A 185 -25.49 -6.04 -1.29
N LEU A 186 -24.64 -6.45 -0.34
CA LEU A 186 -24.84 -7.54 0.60
C LEU A 186 -26.23 -7.49 1.23
N ILE A 187 -26.88 -8.64 1.27
CA ILE A 187 -28.03 -8.92 2.12
C ILE A 187 -27.57 -8.68 3.56
N SER A 188 -27.98 -7.56 4.16
CA SER A 188 -27.94 -7.39 5.61
C SER A 188 -29.00 -8.31 6.20
N SER A 189 -28.57 -9.37 6.86
CA SER A 189 -29.42 -10.18 7.71
C SER A 189 -29.75 -9.41 8.98
N ASP A 190 -30.79 -8.57 8.90
CA ASP A 190 -31.54 -8.08 10.05
C ASP A 190 -33.02 -8.30 9.72
N ASP A 191 -33.47 -9.55 9.93
CA ASP A 191 -34.89 -9.89 9.90
C ASP A 191 -35.43 -9.77 11.33
N LYS A 192 -36.10 -8.66 11.61
CA LYS A 192 -36.96 -8.49 12.79
C LYS A 192 -38.33 -9.07 12.46
N GLY A 193 -38.57 -10.31 12.87
CA GLY A 193 -39.92 -10.85 13.02
C GLY A 193 -40.53 -10.37 14.33
N THR A 194 -41.30 -9.28 14.27
CA THR A 194 -42.38 -9.00 15.23
C THR A 194 -43.61 -9.79 14.80
N ASP A 195 -44.14 -10.65 15.66
CA ASP A 195 -45.55 -11.02 15.65
C ASP A 195 -46.07 -10.99 17.10
N GLU A 196 -46.87 -9.97 17.39
CA GLU A 196 -47.85 -9.96 18.46
C GLU A 196 -49.02 -10.87 18.04
N ASP A 197 -49.53 -11.69 18.96
CA ASP A 197 -50.96 -11.75 19.33
C ASP A 197 -51.31 -13.06 20.08
N GLY A 198 -52.08 -12.91 21.16
CA GLY A 198 -53.12 -13.89 21.50
C GLY A 198 -53.07 -14.55 22.88
N GLU A 199 -53.82 -13.96 23.81
CA GLU A 199 -54.41 -14.50 25.07
C GLU A 199 -53.53 -14.85 26.28
#